data_AF-A0A151TPR1-F1
#
_entry.id   AF-A0A151TPR1-F1
#
_cell.length_a   1.000
_cell.length_b   1.000
_cell.length_c   1.000
_cell.angle_alpha   90.00
_cell.angle_beta   90.00
_cell.angle_gamma   90.00
#
_symmetry.space_group_name_H-M   'P 1'
#
loop_
_entity.id
_entity.type
_entity.pdbx_description
1 polymer ?
#
loop_
_entity_poly.entity_id
_entity_poly.type
_entity_poly.pdbx_seq_one_letter_code
_entity_poly.pdbx_strand_id
1 'polypeptide(L)'
;MRGFKKGNLYMLQGSTSSISESVSVAKKNIHDLTYLWHMRLGHMSERGMMILSRQQLLGNHTVKELRFYEQCVFGKQHRIKFPKAQHSTKSTLDYIHSDCRGPSQVPSLGGGRYFLSIIDNYSRMTWIFIMKHKNQAFRCFKEWKILMEKQTSKRVKRLRTDNGLEFCTKEFNDFCKAEGIARQYTIRNTPQQNRVAEQNSTGES
;
A
#
# COMPACT_ATOMS: atom_id res chain seq x y z
N MET A 1 -2.66 -40.84 3.42
CA MET A 1 -4.07 -40.63 3.80
C MET A 1 -4.80 -39.98 2.64
N ARG A 2 -5.80 -40.64 2.05
CA ARG A 2 -6.67 -40.07 1.01
C ARG A 2 -8.02 -39.79 1.67
N GLY A 3 -8.41 -38.52 1.78
CA GLY A 3 -9.74 -38.12 2.25
C GLY A 3 -10.67 -37.88 1.06
N PHE A 4 -11.98 -38.12 1.24
CA PHE A 4 -12.98 -37.80 0.23
C PHE A 4 -13.69 -36.49 0.58
N LYS A 5 -14.05 -35.72 -0.45
CA LYS A 5 -14.69 -34.42 -0.28
C LYS A 5 -16.20 -34.59 -0.19
N LYS A 6 -16.83 -34.01 0.83
CA LYS A 6 -18.29 -33.95 0.99
C LYS A 6 -18.69 -32.49 1.18
N GLY A 7 -19.33 -31.90 0.16
CA GLY A 7 -19.58 -30.45 0.10
C GLY A 7 -18.27 -29.65 0.04
N ASN A 8 -18.13 -28.64 0.91
CA ASN A 8 -16.91 -27.82 1.03
C ASN A 8 -15.89 -28.36 2.06
N LEU A 9 -16.10 -29.56 2.61
CA LEU A 9 -15.24 -30.15 3.62
C LEU A 9 -14.56 -31.42 3.10
N TYR A 10 -13.31 -31.64 3.50
CA TYR A 10 -12.59 -32.88 3.28
C TYR A 10 -12.74 -33.78 4.51
N MET A 11 -13.29 -34.97 4.32
CA MET A 11 -13.43 -35.98 5.37
C MET A 11 -12.29 -36.98 5.29
N LEU A 12 -11.56 -37.13 6.40
CA LEU A 12 -10.54 -38.16 6.56
C LEU A 12 -11.16 -39.33 7.32
N GLN A 13 -11.17 -40.50 6.69
CA GLN A 13 -11.62 -41.74 7.32
C GLN A 13 -10.41 -42.37 8.02
N GLY A 14 -10.44 -42.38 9.35
CA GLY A 14 -9.45 -43.05 10.19
C GLY A 14 -10.16 -43.93 11.21
N SER A 15 -9.61 -45.10 11.48
CA SER A 15 -9.98 -45.94 12.62
C SER A 15 -8.95 -45.76 13.72
N THR A 16 -9.40 -45.48 14.95
CA THR A 16 -8.53 -45.56 16.13
C THR A 16 -8.34 -47.02 16.50
N SER A 17 -7.18 -47.57 16.15
CA SER A 17 -6.73 -48.84 16.71
C SER A 17 -6.31 -48.58 18.16
N SER A 18 -7.06 -49.09 19.13
CA SER A 18 -6.65 -49.11 20.53
C SER A 18 -5.58 -50.17 20.72
N ILE A 19 -4.36 -49.87 20.28
CA ILE A 19 -3.19 -50.70 20.58
C ILE A 19 -2.77 -50.36 22.00
N SER A 20 -2.81 -51.34 22.90
CA SER A 20 -2.21 -51.27 24.25
C SER A 20 -0.69 -51.38 24.15
N GLU A 21 -0.08 -50.51 23.36
CA GLU A 21 1.36 -50.30 23.36
C GLU A 21 1.65 -49.14 24.29
N SER A 22 2.48 -49.41 25.31
CA SER A 22 3.06 -48.38 26.14
C SER A 22 3.92 -47.48 25.27
N VAL A 23 3.35 -46.37 24.81
CA VAL A 23 4.12 -45.31 24.16
C VAL A 23 5.04 -44.73 25.24
N SER A 24 6.30 -45.15 25.21
CA SER A 24 7.37 -44.52 25.97
C SER A 24 7.58 -43.12 25.42
N VAL A 25 6.79 -42.16 25.89
CA VAL A 25 7.11 -40.75 25.74
C VAL A 25 8.36 -40.54 26.58
N ALA A 26 9.51 -40.44 25.91
CA ALA A 26 10.70 -39.93 26.55
C ALA A 26 10.30 -38.62 27.25
N LYS A 27 10.38 -38.59 28.59
CA LYS A 27 10.32 -37.34 29.37
C LYS A 27 11.59 -36.55 29.02
N LYS A 28 11.62 -35.99 27.80
CA LYS A 28 12.47 -34.86 27.49
C LYS A 28 12.02 -33.77 28.44
N ASN A 29 12.97 -33.26 29.23
CA ASN A 29 12.81 -32.07 30.05
C ASN A 29 11.83 -31.12 29.37
N ILE A 30 10.74 -30.80 30.07
CA ILE A 30 9.65 -29.99 29.55
C ILE A 30 10.24 -28.60 29.27
N HIS A 31 10.75 -28.44 28.06
CA HIS A 31 11.09 -27.16 27.49
C HIS A 31 9.79 -26.36 27.49
N ASP A 32 9.78 -25.31 28.30
CA ASP A 32 8.75 -24.28 28.45
C ASP A 32 7.41 -24.60 27.76
N LEU A 33 6.46 -25.14 28.53
CA LEU A 33 5.09 -25.41 28.07
C LEU A 33 4.44 -24.19 27.41
N THR A 34 4.82 -22.98 27.80
CA THR A 34 4.35 -21.74 27.15
C THR A 34 4.82 -21.67 25.71
N TYR A 35 6.09 -21.96 25.46
CA TYR A 35 6.66 -22.05 24.12
C TYR A 35 5.98 -23.16 23.30
N LEU A 36 5.72 -24.32 23.90
CA LEU A 36 5.00 -25.40 23.21
C LEU A 36 3.57 -24.98 22.81
N TRP A 37 2.84 -24.32 23.70
CA TRP A 37 1.52 -23.79 23.39
C TRP A 37 1.57 -22.71 22.31
N HIS A 38 2.58 -21.83 22.36
CA HIS A 38 2.81 -20.84 21.32
C HIS A 38 2.97 -21.48 19.94
N MET A 39 3.79 -22.52 19.82
CA MET A 39 3.98 -23.26 18.56
C MET A 39 2.71 -23.99 18.11
N ARG A 40 2.04 -24.70 19.02
CA ARG A 40 0.82 -25.49 18.71
C ARG A 40 -0.36 -24.63 18.29
N LEU A 41 -0.47 -23.42 18.83
CA LEU A 41 -1.55 -22.48 18.56
C LEU A 41 -1.23 -21.53 17.39
N GLY A 42 -0.27 -21.89 16.52
CA GLY A 42 0.06 -21.10 15.34
C GLY A 42 0.72 -19.77 15.67
N HIS A 43 1.73 -19.79 16.55
CA HIS A 43 2.46 -18.61 17.01
C HIS A 43 1.56 -17.57 17.71
N MET A 44 0.57 -18.02 18.48
CA MET A 44 -0.34 -17.13 19.23
C MET A 44 0.41 -16.18 20.16
N SER A 45 -0.12 -14.96 20.37
CA SER A 45 0.47 -14.01 21.32
C SER A 45 0.36 -14.51 22.75
N GLU A 46 1.29 -14.09 23.61
CA GLU A 46 1.23 -14.35 25.05
C GLU A 46 -0.11 -13.93 25.65
N ARG A 47 -0.62 -12.75 25.26
CA ARG A 47 -1.96 -12.28 25.66
C ARG A 47 -3.09 -13.22 25.25
N GLY A 48 -3.04 -13.77 24.04
CA GLY A 48 -4.02 -14.76 23.58
C GLY A 48 -3.96 -16.03 24.40
N MET A 49 -2.75 -16.52 24.68
CA MET A 49 -2.56 -17.71 25.52
C MET A 49 -3.00 -17.46 26.98
N MET A 50 -2.76 -16.26 27.53
CA MET A 50 -3.25 -15.89 28.87
C MET A 50 -4.79 -15.94 28.96
N ILE A 51 -5.50 -15.54 27.91
CA ILE A 51 -6.96 -15.65 27.86
C ILE A 51 -7.38 -17.12 27.88
N LEU A 52 -6.75 -17.97 27.07
CA LEU A 52 -7.03 -19.41 27.04
C LEU A 52 -6.71 -20.10 28.38
N SER A 53 -5.62 -19.69 29.03
CA SER A 53 -5.23 -20.17 30.36
C SER A 53 -6.29 -19.83 31.42
N ARG A 54 -6.79 -18.57 31.43
CA ARG A 54 -7.89 -18.14 32.33
C ARG A 54 -9.19 -18.91 32.10
N GLN A 55 -9.44 -19.32 30.86
CA GLN A 55 -10.61 -20.13 30.48
C GLN A 55 -10.37 -21.63 30.70
N GLN A 56 -9.23 -22.03 31.29
CA GLN A 56 -8.84 -23.43 31.52
C GLN A 56 -8.72 -24.28 30.23
N LEU A 57 -8.59 -23.64 29.07
CA LEU A 57 -8.48 -24.32 27.77
C LEU A 57 -7.06 -24.84 27.47
N LEU A 58 -6.09 -24.56 28.34
CA LEU A 58 -4.70 -25.04 28.25
C LEU A 58 -4.36 -26.14 29.27
N GLY A 59 -5.37 -26.84 29.80
CA GLY A 59 -5.16 -27.94 30.74
C GLY A 59 -4.51 -27.49 32.05
N ASN A 60 -5.05 -26.43 32.68
CA ASN A 60 -4.55 -25.80 33.91
C ASN A 60 -3.10 -25.28 33.84
N HIS A 61 -2.53 -25.17 32.64
CA HIS A 61 -1.19 -24.60 32.48
C HIS A 61 -1.18 -23.08 32.62
N THR A 62 -0.32 -22.56 33.49
CA THR A 62 -0.06 -21.12 33.64
C THR A 62 0.93 -20.65 32.57
N VAL A 63 0.48 -19.73 31.72
CA VAL A 63 1.33 -19.08 30.71
C VAL A 63 2.40 -18.24 31.42
N LYS A 64 3.67 -18.49 31.08
CA LYS A 64 4.83 -17.70 31.54
C LYS A 64 5.20 -16.65 30.49
N GLU A 65 6.21 -15.84 30.78
CA GLU A 65 6.77 -14.90 29.81
C GLU A 65 7.25 -15.64 28.57
N LEU A 66 6.72 -15.26 27.40
CA LEU A 66 7.11 -15.84 26.13
C LEU A 66 8.39 -15.16 25.63
N ARG A 67 9.45 -15.96 25.45
CA ARG A 67 10.72 -15.46 24.89
C ARG A 67 10.53 -14.85 23.50
N PHE A 68 11.34 -13.83 23.20
CA PHE A 68 11.39 -13.21 21.90
C PHE A 68 11.68 -14.22 20.79
N TYR A 69 10.85 -14.25 19.75
CA TYR A 69 11.02 -15.10 18.58
C TYR A 69 10.91 -14.27 17.30
N GLU A 70 12.02 -14.18 16.57
CA GLU A 70 12.18 -13.32 15.41
C GLU A 70 11.13 -13.58 14.32
N GLN A 71 10.83 -14.86 14.06
CA GLN A 71 9.87 -15.26 13.02
C GLN A 71 8.44 -14.79 13.34
N CYS A 72 8.07 -14.69 14.62
CA CYS A 72 6.77 -14.13 15.03
C CYS A 72 6.70 -12.63 14.79
N VAL A 73 7.81 -11.93 14.97
CA VAL A 73 7.88 -10.49 14.70
C VAL A 73 7.72 -10.27 13.21
N PHE A 74 8.49 -10.95 12.37
CA PHE A 74 8.36 -10.82 10.91
C PHE A 74 6.96 -11.20 10.41
N GLY A 75 6.36 -12.27 10.96
CA GLY A 75 5.00 -12.68 10.59
C GLY A 75 3.88 -11.75 11.07
N LYS A 76 4.10 -10.98 12.14
CA LYS A 76 3.11 -10.05 12.73
C LYS A 76 3.44 -8.58 12.50
N GLN A 77 4.57 -8.28 11.87
CA GLN A 77 4.98 -6.91 11.61
C GLN A 77 3.99 -6.28 10.63
N HIS A 78 3.21 -5.33 11.13
CA HIS A 78 2.37 -4.52 10.29
C HIS A 78 3.19 -3.34 9.76
N ARG A 79 2.96 -2.97 8.49
CA ARG A 79 3.54 -1.75 7.92
C ARG A 79 3.14 -0.56 8.81
N ILE A 80 4.13 0.16 9.32
CA ILE A 80 3.90 1.34 10.17
C ILE A 80 3.04 2.34 9.39
N LYS A 81 2.04 2.92 10.06
CA LYS A 81 1.23 3.99 9.47
C LYS A 81 2.14 5.18 9.19
N PHE A 82 2.22 5.59 7.93
CA PHE A 82 2.94 6.81 7.59
C PHE A 82 2.28 8.02 8.30
N PRO A 83 3.06 8.94 8.87
CA PRO A 83 2.52 10.20 9.34
C PRO A 83 1.75 10.87 8.19
N LYS A 84 0.58 11.44 8.50
CA LYS A 84 -0.18 12.22 7.51
C LYS A 84 0.73 13.35 7.03
N ALA A 85 1.05 13.36 5.74
CA ALA A 85 1.84 14.44 5.17
C ALA A 85 1.07 15.76 5.35
N GLN A 86 1.56 16.64 6.24
CA GLN A 86 1.05 18.00 6.37
C GLN A 86 1.59 18.83 5.21
N HIS A 87 0.91 18.75 4.06
CA HIS A 87 1.14 19.71 2.98
C HIS A 87 0.26 20.94 3.23
N SER A 88 0.76 21.93 3.97
CA SER A 88 0.11 23.24 4.10
C SER A 88 0.40 24.08 2.86
N THR A 89 -0.42 23.92 1.83
CA THR A 89 -0.53 24.92 0.77
C THR A 89 -1.26 26.14 1.29
N LYS A 90 -0.73 27.34 1.05
CA LYS A 90 -1.32 28.59 1.55
C LYS A 90 -2.28 29.21 0.53
N SER A 91 -2.10 28.90 -0.76
CA SER A 91 -2.90 29.43 -1.86
C SER A 91 -2.87 28.52 -3.10
N THR A 92 -3.76 28.78 -4.06
CA THR A 92 -3.76 28.13 -5.38
C THR A 92 -2.41 28.28 -6.10
N LEU A 93 -2.02 27.23 -6.84
CA LEU A 93 -0.75 27.13 -7.59
C LEU A 93 0.52 27.02 -6.72
N ASP A 94 0.42 27.02 -5.39
CA ASP A 94 1.58 26.81 -4.50
C ASP A 94 2.17 25.39 -4.63
N TYR A 95 1.34 24.42 -4.97
CA TYR A 95 1.73 23.02 -5.08
C TYR A 95 0.79 22.31 -6.06
N ILE A 96 1.37 21.90 -7.17
CA ILE A 96 0.71 21.13 -8.22
C ILE A 96 1.19 19.68 -8.16
N HIS A 97 0.24 18.75 -8.23
CA HIS A 97 0.51 17.35 -8.49
C HIS A 97 0.15 17.05 -9.96
N SER A 98 0.98 16.30 -10.66
CA SER A 98 0.68 15.87 -12.01
C SER A 98 1.09 14.42 -12.23
N ASP A 99 0.24 13.68 -12.94
CA ASP A 99 0.39 12.25 -13.17
C ASP A 99 -0.10 11.90 -14.58
N CYS A 100 0.64 11.04 -15.29
CA CYS A 100 0.32 10.60 -16.65
C CYS A 100 -0.01 9.11 -16.67
N ARG A 101 -1.27 8.81 -17.00
CA ARG A 101 -1.79 7.43 -17.04
C ARG A 101 -2.01 6.93 -18.46
N GLY A 102 -1.94 5.61 -18.63
CA GLY A 102 -2.22 4.91 -19.87
C GLY A 102 -1.07 4.00 -20.35
N PRO A 103 -1.26 3.30 -21.49
CA PRO A 103 -2.38 3.46 -22.42
C PRO A 103 -3.70 2.85 -21.90
N SER A 104 -4.82 3.52 -22.16
CA SER A 104 -6.16 2.97 -21.98
C SER A 104 -6.48 1.92 -23.03
N GLN A 105 -7.26 0.91 -22.65
CA GLN A 105 -7.74 -0.14 -23.56
C GLN A 105 -8.64 0.44 -24.65
N VAL A 106 -9.54 1.35 -24.25
CA VAL A 106 -10.48 2.02 -25.17
C VAL A 106 -9.95 3.43 -25.47
N PRO A 107 -9.78 3.80 -26.74
CA PRO A 107 -9.42 5.16 -27.11
C PRO A 107 -10.60 6.12 -26.87
N SER A 108 -10.30 7.38 -26.59
CA SER A 108 -11.31 8.44 -26.59
C SER A 108 -11.87 8.68 -28.00
N LEU A 109 -12.94 9.48 -28.12
CA LEU A 109 -13.50 9.90 -29.41
C LEU A 109 -12.44 10.55 -30.34
N GLY A 110 -11.46 11.25 -29.76
CA GLY A 110 -10.34 11.86 -30.49
C GLY A 110 -9.15 10.92 -30.78
N GLY A 111 -9.29 9.62 -30.48
CA GLY A 111 -8.24 8.61 -30.64
C GLY A 111 -7.14 8.65 -29.57
N GLY A 112 -7.32 9.42 -28.50
CA GLY A 112 -6.35 9.51 -27.41
C GLY A 112 -6.41 8.30 -26.49
N ARG A 113 -5.26 7.87 -25.96
CA ARG A 113 -5.14 6.71 -25.05
C ARG A 113 -4.40 7.01 -23.75
N TYR A 114 -3.86 8.21 -23.61
CA TYR A 114 -3.16 8.65 -22.41
C TYR A 114 -3.89 9.84 -21.79
N PHE A 115 -3.76 9.98 -20.48
CA PHE A 115 -4.37 11.07 -19.74
C PHE A 115 -3.32 11.73 -18.86
N LEU A 116 -3.15 13.04 -18.99
CA LEU A 116 -2.41 13.85 -18.05
C LEU A 116 -3.39 14.46 -17.07
N SER A 117 -3.22 14.17 -15.79
CA SER A 117 -3.92 14.84 -14.70
C SER A 117 -3.01 15.92 -14.11
N ILE A 118 -3.58 17.08 -13.83
CA ILE A 118 -2.94 18.18 -13.12
C ILE A 118 -3.89 18.59 -12.01
N ILE A 119 -3.42 18.58 -10.76
CA ILE A 119 -4.24 18.77 -9.57
C ILE A 119 -3.59 19.86 -8.71
N ASP A 120 -4.35 20.90 -8.40
CA ASP A 120 -3.93 21.90 -7.42
C ASP A 120 -4.22 21.40 -6.01
N ASN A 121 -3.19 21.32 -5.17
CA ASN A 121 -3.34 20.77 -3.82
C ASN A 121 -4.17 21.67 -2.90
N TYR A 122 -4.24 22.98 -3.16
CA TYR A 122 -5.02 23.91 -2.34
C TYR A 122 -6.52 23.83 -2.66
N SER A 123 -6.89 24.12 -3.91
CA SER A 123 -8.30 24.16 -4.33
C SER A 123 -8.92 22.80 -4.64
N ARG A 124 -8.09 21.76 -4.80
CA ARG A 124 -8.49 20.44 -5.34
C ARG A 124 -8.99 20.48 -6.78
N MET A 125 -8.88 21.62 -7.46
CA MET A 125 -9.19 21.71 -8.88
C MET A 125 -8.30 20.75 -9.67
N THR A 126 -8.94 20.02 -10.59
CA THR A 126 -8.30 18.98 -11.40
C THR A 126 -8.53 19.27 -12.87
N TRP A 127 -7.47 19.28 -13.65
CA TRP A 127 -7.50 19.39 -15.11
C TRP A 127 -7.05 18.07 -15.72
N ILE A 128 -7.80 17.58 -16.69
CA ILE A 128 -7.52 16.34 -17.41
C ILE A 128 -7.27 16.67 -18.88
N PHE A 129 -6.14 16.24 -19.40
CA PHE A 129 -5.78 16.37 -20.82
C PHE A 129 -5.66 14.99 -21.45
N ILE A 130 -6.42 14.77 -22.52
CA ILE A 130 -6.38 13.53 -23.29
C ILE A 130 -5.29 13.64 -24.35
N MET A 131 -4.42 12.64 -24.43
CA MET A 131 -3.23 12.63 -25.29
C MET A 131 -3.16 11.35 -26.12
N LYS A 132 -2.55 11.45 -27.31
CA LYS A 132 -2.29 10.28 -28.18
C LYS A 132 -0.99 9.56 -27.78
N HIS A 133 -0.02 10.29 -27.26
CA HIS A 133 1.29 9.77 -26.85
C HIS A 133 1.73 10.39 -25.52
N LYS A 134 2.49 9.65 -24.69
CA LYS A 134 2.99 10.15 -23.39
C LYS A 134 3.93 11.36 -23.52
N ASN A 135 4.69 11.46 -24.61
CA ASN A 135 5.61 12.59 -24.84
C ASN A 135 4.89 13.94 -25.03
N GLN A 136 3.57 13.95 -25.17
CA GLN A 136 2.77 15.19 -25.22
C GLN A 136 2.60 15.83 -23.83
N ALA A 137 2.89 15.11 -22.74
CA ALA A 137 2.65 15.57 -21.37
C ALA A 137 3.34 16.91 -21.05
N PHE A 138 4.61 17.05 -21.45
CA PHE A 138 5.36 18.29 -21.22
C PHE A 138 4.72 19.49 -21.92
N ARG A 139 4.33 19.33 -23.18
CA ARG A 139 3.64 20.36 -23.95
C ARG A 139 2.33 20.77 -23.28
N CYS A 140 1.50 19.79 -22.91
CA CYS A 140 0.22 20.05 -22.24
C CYS A 140 0.43 20.78 -20.90
N PHE A 141 1.43 20.39 -20.10
CA PHE A 141 1.76 21.07 -18.86
C PHE A 141 2.17 22.54 -19.09
N LYS A 142 3.01 22.79 -20.10
CA LYS A 142 3.47 24.15 -20.44
C LYS A 142 2.32 25.06 -20.87
N GLU A 143 1.45 24.58 -21.75
CA GLU A 143 0.25 25.31 -22.21
C GLU A 143 -0.70 25.60 -21.03
N TRP A 144 -0.96 24.59 -20.19
CA TRP A 144 -1.77 24.74 -18.98
C TRP A 144 -1.18 25.78 -18.01
N LYS A 145 0.13 25.73 -17.72
CA LYS A 145 0.79 26.68 -16.81
C LYS A 145 0.58 28.11 -17.29
N ILE A 146 0.86 28.40 -18.56
CA ILE A 146 0.74 29.75 -19.12
C ILE A 146 -0.69 30.27 -18.94
N LEU A 147 -1.69 29.44 -19.27
CA LEU A 147 -3.09 29.80 -19.14
C LEU A 147 -3.47 30.11 -17.68
N MET A 148 -3.13 29.21 -16.76
CA MET A 148 -3.49 29.35 -15.34
C MET A 148 -2.80 30.51 -14.66
N GLU A 149 -1.51 30.72 -14.93
CA GLU A 149 -0.77 31.83 -14.35
C GLU A 149 -1.31 33.17 -14.84
N LYS A 150 -1.72 33.26 -16.12
CA LYS A 150 -2.34 34.46 -16.67
C LYS A 150 -3.73 34.72 -16.11
N GLN A 151 -4.56 33.68 -15.96
CA GLN A 151 -5.93 33.81 -15.46
C GLN A 151 -5.99 34.16 -13.97
N THR A 152 -5.09 33.61 -13.17
CA THR A 152 -5.10 33.76 -11.71
C THR A 152 -4.16 34.85 -11.19
N SER A 153 -3.29 35.39 -12.05
CA SER A 153 -2.19 36.29 -11.66
C SER A 153 -1.28 35.71 -10.56
N LYS A 154 -1.17 34.38 -10.51
CA LYS A 154 -0.31 33.63 -9.58
C LYS A 154 0.66 32.76 -10.37
N ARG A 155 1.70 32.25 -9.71
CA ARG A 155 2.71 31.39 -10.33
C ARG A 155 2.74 30.00 -9.70
N VAL A 156 3.04 29.00 -10.52
CA VAL A 156 3.28 27.63 -10.05
C VAL A 156 4.60 27.61 -9.29
N LYS A 157 4.57 27.21 -8.01
CA LYS A 157 5.79 27.20 -7.17
C LYS A 157 6.45 25.83 -7.08
N ARG A 158 5.63 24.78 -6.92
CA ARG A 158 6.10 23.40 -6.76
C ARG A 158 5.33 22.47 -7.67
N LEU A 159 6.06 21.58 -8.32
CA LEU A 159 5.48 20.54 -9.17
C LEU A 159 5.95 19.17 -8.70
N ARG A 160 5.00 18.37 -8.23
CA ARG A 160 5.21 16.96 -7.95
C ARG A 160 4.71 16.09 -9.10
N THR A 161 5.59 15.24 -9.60
CA THR A 161 5.22 14.19 -10.56
C THR A 161 5.63 12.83 -10.04
N ASP A 162 5.16 11.78 -10.68
CA ASP A 162 5.80 10.48 -10.53
C ASP A 162 7.16 10.45 -11.25
N ASN A 163 7.85 9.31 -11.16
CA ASN A 163 9.11 9.05 -11.86
C ASN A 163 8.87 8.54 -13.30
N GLY A 164 7.75 8.93 -13.92
CA GLY A 164 7.46 8.65 -15.33
C GLY A 164 8.49 9.32 -16.24
N LEU A 165 8.88 8.64 -17.31
CA LEU A 165 9.92 9.10 -18.24
C LEU A 165 9.54 10.43 -18.90
N GLU A 166 8.25 10.66 -19.12
CA GLU A 166 7.67 11.89 -19.66
C GLU A 166 7.93 13.13 -18.79
N PHE A 167 8.16 12.95 -17.48
CA PHE A 167 8.43 14.03 -16.53
C PHE A 167 9.91 14.14 -16.13
N CYS A 168 10.74 13.20 -16.59
CA CYS A 168 12.16 13.10 -16.26
C CYS A 168 13.08 13.50 -17.43
N THR A 169 12.54 14.12 -18.48
CA THR A 169 13.36 14.63 -19.59
C THR A 169 14.20 15.82 -19.15
N LYS A 170 15.39 15.97 -19.73
CA LYS A 170 16.27 17.11 -19.49
C LYS A 170 15.57 18.43 -19.79
N GLU A 171 14.83 18.48 -20.90
CA GLU A 171 14.05 19.64 -21.33
C GLU A 171 13.03 20.09 -20.27
N PHE A 172 12.28 19.16 -19.67
CA PHE A 172 11.30 19.49 -18.62
C PHE A 172 12.02 20.07 -17.39
N ASN A 173 13.11 19.44 -16.97
CA ASN A 173 13.87 19.88 -15.81
C ASN A 173 14.50 21.27 -16.03
N ASP A 174 15.07 21.51 -17.20
CA ASP A 174 15.65 22.80 -17.58
C ASP A 174 14.57 23.89 -17.62
N PHE A 175 13.39 23.58 -18.18
CA PHE A 175 12.23 24.47 -18.17
C PHE A 175 11.80 24.82 -16.73
N CYS A 176 11.62 23.83 -15.87
CA CYS A 176 11.22 24.09 -14.48
C CYS A 176 12.27 24.89 -13.72
N LYS A 177 13.56 24.67 -13.98
CA LYS A 177 14.65 25.45 -13.40
C LYS A 177 14.60 26.91 -13.87
N ALA A 178 14.40 27.14 -15.17
CA ALA A 178 14.29 28.48 -15.74
C ALA A 178 13.07 29.24 -15.20
N GLU A 179 11.96 28.55 -14.96
CA GLU A 179 10.73 29.11 -14.41
C GLU A 179 10.73 29.23 -12.87
N GLY A 180 11.77 28.73 -12.19
CA GLY A 180 11.84 28.73 -10.73
C GLY A 180 10.87 27.76 -10.04
N ILE A 181 10.42 26.72 -10.73
CA ILE A 181 9.51 25.69 -10.21
C ILE A 181 10.32 24.61 -9.48
N ALA A 182 10.08 24.44 -8.18
CA ALA A 182 10.72 23.38 -7.42
C ALA A 182 10.10 22.00 -7.74
N ARG A 183 10.93 21.10 -8.26
CA ARG A 183 10.53 19.74 -8.64
C ARG A 183 10.53 18.79 -7.45
N GLN A 184 9.51 17.95 -7.38
CA GLN A 184 9.42 16.84 -6.45
C GLN A 184 9.02 15.58 -7.22
N TYR A 185 9.62 14.45 -6.87
CA TYR A 185 9.30 13.17 -7.47
C TYR A 185 8.72 12.24 -6.40
N THR A 186 7.68 11.48 -6.75
CA THR A 186 7.17 10.44 -5.85
C THR A 186 8.16 9.28 -5.77
N ILE A 187 8.28 8.67 -4.59
CA ILE A 187 9.08 7.46 -4.43
C ILE A 187 8.31 6.30 -5.07
N ARG A 188 8.99 5.49 -5.90
CA ARG A 188 8.39 4.28 -6.49
C ARG A 188 7.90 3.35 -5.36
N ASN A 189 6.74 2.72 -5.55
CA ASN A 189 6.13 1.76 -4.61
C ASN A 189 5.61 2.34 -3.27
N THR A 190 5.26 3.63 -3.23
CA THR A 190 4.46 4.23 -2.14
C THR A 190 3.13 4.82 -2.64
N PRO A 191 2.11 3.98 -2.92
CA PRO A 191 0.77 4.46 -3.33
C PRO A 191 0.16 5.43 -2.32
N GLN A 192 0.52 5.29 -1.04
CA GLN A 192 -0.03 6.14 0.02
C GLN A 192 0.36 7.63 -0.11
N GLN A 193 1.46 7.96 -0.80
CA GLN A 193 1.83 9.36 -1.06
C GLN A 193 1.04 9.99 -2.21
N ASN A 194 0.38 9.17 -3.05
CA ASN A 194 -0.46 9.59 -4.17
C ASN A 194 -1.95 9.63 -3.83
N ARG A 195 -2.35 9.38 -2.57
CA ARG A 195 -3.77 9.32 -2.17
C ARG A 195 -4.61 10.54 -2.58
N VAL A 196 -4.00 11.72 -2.68
CA VAL A 196 -4.67 12.95 -3.14
C VAL A 196 -5.04 12.88 -4.62
N ALA A 197 -4.21 12.23 -5.45
CA ALA A 197 -4.45 12.07 -6.88
C ALA A 197 -5.25 10.81 -7.22
N GLU A 198 -5.24 9.81 -6.34
CA GLU A 198 -5.97 8.56 -6.54
C GLU A 198 -7.46 8.68 -6.12
N GLN A 199 -7.79 9.41 -5.06
CA GLN A 199 -9.17 9.54 -4.57
C GLN A 199 -10.12 10.29 -5.52
N ASN A 200 -9.61 11.20 -6.35
CA ASN A 200 -10.44 11.95 -7.31
C ASN A 200 -10.69 11.17 -8.62
N SER A 201 -10.07 10.01 -8.80
CA SER A 201 -10.22 9.18 -10.01
C SER A 201 -11.14 7.96 -9.83
N THR A 202 -11.68 7.75 -8.63
CA THR A 202 -12.68 6.71 -8.32
C THR A 202 -14.00 7.38 -7.97
N GLY A 203 -14.63 8.00 -8.96
CA GLY A 203 -16.08 8.21 -8.97
C GLY A 203 -16.65 7.12 -9.86
N GLU A 204 -17.06 6.01 -9.26
CA GLU A 204 -17.79 4.94 -9.94
C GLU A 204 -19.15 5.47 -10.43
N SER A 205 -19.46 5.05 -11.65
CA SER A 205 -20.77 4.96 -12.30
C SER A 205 -21.83 4.26 -11.47
#